data_AF-A0A3M1MUW7-F1
#
_entry.id   AF-A0A3M1MUW7-F1
#
_cell.length_a   1.000
_cell.length_b   1.000
_cell.length_c   1.000
_cell.angle_alpha   90.00
_cell.angle_beta   90.00
_cell.angle_gamma   90.00
#
_symmetry.space_group_name_H-M   'P 1'
#
loop_
_entity.id
_entity.type
_entity.pdbx_description
1 polymer ?
#
loop_
_entity_poly.entity_id
_entity_poly.type
_entity_poly.pdbx_seq_one_letter_code
_entity_poly.pdbx_strand_id
1 'polypeptide(L)'
;MAGIRVKVIGNYQNHLWIRQFPGRKPAWGDCEFFFDPALRDYDWLVVYNDFPGDANQQEAHPGCRENSLLVTTEPSTIKVYGSTYTGQFGHVLTSQPEWALRHPGRIFSQPALQWFYGLKGESSTCFDDLLEHPPTDKRADISTVCSSKKQRHTLHNRRLAFTKALKQRLPHLEIFGQGVRPIADRAEAIAPFRYHLAIENFIGLHHWTEKLADPFLGLALPFYIGCPNAWDYFPQESFIPLDIND
;
A
#
# COMPACT_ATOMS: atom_id res chain seq x y z
N MET A 1 -11.98 -2.72 -30.01
CA MET A 1 -11.81 -1.31 -29.56
C MET A 1 -10.39 -1.20 -29.04
N ALA A 2 -9.70 -0.07 -29.31
CA ALA A 2 -8.39 0.15 -28.69
C ALA A 2 -8.59 0.35 -27.17
N GLY A 3 -7.70 -0.21 -26.35
CA GLY A 3 -7.74 -0.04 -24.89
C GLY A 3 -7.39 1.40 -24.47
N ILE A 4 -7.82 1.79 -23.27
CA ILE A 4 -7.53 3.08 -22.65
C ILE A 4 -6.06 3.13 -22.25
N ARG A 5 -5.29 4.07 -22.79
CA ARG A 5 -3.86 4.24 -22.53
C ARG A 5 -3.65 5.14 -21.32
N VAL A 6 -3.09 4.60 -20.26
CA VAL A 6 -2.89 5.30 -18.99
C VAL A 6 -1.40 5.51 -18.75
N LYS A 7 -0.93 6.76 -18.83
CA LYS A 7 0.42 7.12 -18.41
C LYS A 7 0.46 7.23 -16.90
N VAL A 8 1.39 6.53 -16.26
CA VAL A 8 1.60 6.57 -14.81
C VAL A 8 2.96 7.22 -14.53
N ILE A 9 2.95 8.27 -13.73
CA ILE A 9 4.14 8.95 -13.22
C ILE A 9 4.10 8.84 -11.70
N GLY A 10 5.24 8.57 -11.06
CA GLY A 10 5.31 8.55 -9.62
C GLY A 10 6.75 8.54 -9.12
N ASN A 11 6.93 8.80 -7.83
CA ASN A 11 8.22 8.75 -7.17
C ASN A 11 8.63 7.33 -6.72
N TYR A 12 7.83 6.30 -7.01
CA TYR A 12 8.15 4.90 -6.77
C TYR A 12 8.75 4.26 -8.03
N GLN A 13 9.61 3.25 -7.84
CA GLN A 13 10.28 2.56 -8.93
C GLN A 13 9.30 1.72 -9.76
N ASN A 14 9.35 1.85 -11.10
CA ASN A 14 8.46 1.17 -12.05
C ASN A 14 8.40 -0.34 -11.87
N HIS A 15 9.52 -1.01 -11.57
CA HIS A 15 9.57 -2.46 -11.42
C HIS A 15 8.71 -2.98 -10.26
N LEU A 16 8.42 -2.15 -9.25
CA LEU A 16 7.54 -2.50 -8.14
C LEU A 16 6.08 -2.68 -8.61
N TRP A 17 5.68 -2.00 -9.68
CA TRP A 17 4.34 -2.11 -10.26
C TRP A 17 4.22 -3.32 -11.18
N ILE A 18 5.18 -3.49 -12.09
CA ILE A 18 5.11 -4.49 -13.16
C ILE A 18 4.90 -5.91 -12.60
N ARG A 19 5.54 -6.25 -11.48
CA ARG A 19 5.37 -7.56 -10.84
C ARG A 19 3.97 -7.82 -10.27
N GLN A 20 3.13 -6.80 -10.10
CA GLN A 20 1.77 -6.93 -9.55
C GLN A 20 0.74 -7.25 -10.64
N PHE A 21 1.13 -7.14 -11.91
CA PHE A 21 0.25 -7.47 -13.01
C PHE A 21 0.35 -8.95 -13.41
N PRO A 22 -0.76 -9.57 -13.85
CA PRO A 22 -0.75 -10.90 -14.45
C PRO A 22 0.23 -10.97 -15.63
N GLY A 23 1.06 -12.00 -15.67
CA GLY A 23 2.09 -12.18 -16.69
C GLY A 23 3.13 -11.06 -16.75
N ARG A 24 3.22 -10.20 -15.72
CA ARG A 24 4.01 -8.96 -15.71
C ARG A 24 3.67 -8.01 -16.87
N LYS A 25 2.43 -8.09 -17.39
CA LYS A 25 1.94 -7.23 -18.48
C LYS A 25 1.13 -6.10 -17.87
N PRO A 26 1.55 -4.83 -17.98
CA PRO A 26 0.89 -3.70 -17.34
C PRO A 26 -0.45 -3.36 -18.01
N ALA A 27 -1.42 -4.26 -17.89
CA ALA A 27 -2.75 -4.14 -18.44
C ALA A 27 -3.77 -4.74 -17.46
N TRP A 28 -4.92 -4.10 -17.32
CA TRP A 28 -6.01 -4.58 -16.46
C TRP A 28 -7.37 -4.12 -17.01
N GLY A 29 -8.25 -5.07 -17.32
CA GLY A 29 -9.51 -4.76 -18.02
C GLY A 29 -9.24 -4.12 -19.37
N ASP A 30 -9.88 -2.98 -19.63
CA ASP A 30 -9.71 -2.20 -20.86
C ASP A 30 -8.52 -1.22 -20.80
N CYS A 31 -7.75 -1.18 -19.70
CA CYS A 31 -6.66 -0.24 -19.51
C CYS A 31 -5.28 -0.86 -19.80
N GLU A 32 -4.43 -0.12 -20.50
CA GLU A 32 -3.01 -0.40 -20.70
C GLU A 32 -2.18 0.70 -20.01
N PHE A 33 -1.27 0.31 -19.13
CA PHE A 33 -0.50 1.20 -18.28
C PHE A 33 0.93 1.37 -18.79
N PHE A 34 1.36 2.63 -18.89
CA PHE A 34 2.68 2.99 -19.37
C PHE A 34 3.43 3.76 -18.30
N PHE A 35 4.64 3.31 -17.98
CA PHE A 35 5.50 3.92 -16.96
C PHE A 35 6.69 4.67 -17.56
N ASP A 36 6.67 4.92 -18.87
CA ASP A 36 7.66 5.73 -19.57
C ASP A 36 7.30 7.23 -19.44
N PRO A 37 8.12 8.04 -18.73
CA PRO A 37 7.89 9.47 -18.63
C PRO A 37 7.95 10.19 -19.99
N ALA A 38 8.63 9.63 -20.99
CA ALA A 38 8.70 10.22 -22.33
C ALA A 38 7.42 10.00 -23.16
N LEU A 39 6.51 9.12 -22.74
CA LEU A 39 5.26 8.87 -23.47
C LEU A 39 4.43 10.17 -23.56
N ARG A 40 3.93 10.46 -24.77
CA ARG A 40 3.07 11.62 -25.08
C ARG A 40 1.69 11.23 -25.60
N ASP A 41 1.55 10.04 -26.16
CA ASP A 41 0.30 9.52 -26.70
C ASP A 41 -0.38 8.63 -25.64
N TYR A 42 -1.27 9.23 -24.86
CA TYR A 42 -2.04 8.60 -23.79
C TYR A 42 -3.40 9.29 -23.60
N ASP A 43 -4.39 8.54 -23.12
CA ASP A 43 -5.74 9.03 -22.87
C ASP A 43 -5.89 9.64 -21.47
N TRP A 44 -5.15 9.09 -20.50
CA TRP A 44 -5.17 9.47 -19.09
C TRP A 44 -3.78 9.64 -18.49
N LEU A 45 -3.62 10.65 -17.63
CA LEU A 45 -2.46 10.80 -16.75
C LEU A 45 -2.82 10.42 -15.31
N VAL A 46 -2.06 9.49 -14.75
CA VAL A 46 -2.09 9.17 -13.31
C VAL A 46 -0.77 9.59 -12.68
N VAL A 47 -0.85 10.47 -11.68
CA VAL A 47 0.29 10.80 -10.82
C VAL A 47 0.12 10.07 -9.50
N TYR A 48 1.04 9.16 -9.19
CA TYR A 48 1.02 8.34 -7.99
C TYR A 48 1.99 8.91 -6.94
N ASN A 49 1.43 9.29 -5.79
CA ASN A 49 2.06 9.99 -4.66
C ASN A 49 2.62 11.38 -4.95
N ASP A 50 3.57 11.49 -5.87
CA ASP A 50 4.19 12.76 -6.27
C ASP A 50 5.02 12.59 -7.56
N PHE A 51 5.44 13.71 -8.14
CA PHE A 51 6.41 13.70 -9.24
C PHE A 51 7.80 13.25 -8.74
N PRO A 52 8.63 12.60 -9.58
CA PRO A 52 10.04 12.35 -9.28
C PRO A 52 10.78 13.66 -8.95
N GLY A 53 11.69 13.62 -7.97
CA GLY A 53 12.36 14.80 -7.40
C GLY A 53 13.33 15.55 -8.31
N ASP A 54 13.53 15.13 -9.56
CA ASP A 54 14.35 15.86 -10.53
C ASP A 54 13.54 17.03 -11.09
N ALA A 55 13.73 18.17 -10.44
CA ALA A 55 12.90 19.38 -10.39
C ALA A 55 12.68 20.17 -11.70
N ASN A 56 12.68 19.53 -12.87
CA ASN A 56 12.43 20.20 -14.16
C ASN A 56 11.46 19.47 -15.09
N GLN A 57 10.74 18.44 -14.62
CA GLN A 57 9.70 17.82 -15.43
C GLN A 57 8.41 18.66 -15.39
N GLN A 58 8.34 19.67 -16.25
CA GLN A 58 7.06 20.22 -16.69
C GLN A 58 6.42 19.20 -17.62
N GLU A 59 5.62 18.29 -17.07
CA GLU A 59 4.72 17.47 -17.87
C GLU A 59 3.55 18.34 -18.28
N ALA A 60 3.62 18.88 -19.50
CA ALA A 60 2.46 19.47 -20.16
C ALA A 60 1.50 18.32 -20.49
N HIS A 61 0.40 18.23 -19.76
CA HIS A 61 -0.67 17.28 -20.08
C HIS A 61 -1.20 17.61 -21.49
N PRO A 62 -1.13 16.68 -22.47
CA PRO A 62 -1.57 16.92 -23.84
C PRO A 62 -3.11 16.95 -23.96
N GLY A 63 -3.83 16.47 -22.95
CA GLY A 63 -5.30 16.48 -22.87
C GLY A 63 -5.88 17.47 -21.85
N CYS A 64 -7.20 17.51 -21.74
CA CYS A 64 -7.92 18.32 -20.76
C CYS A 64 -7.68 17.81 -19.32
N ARG A 65 -7.69 18.73 -18.35
CA ARG A 65 -7.49 18.46 -16.91
C ARG A 65 -8.36 17.31 -16.38
N GLU A 66 -9.54 17.13 -16.97
CA GLU A 66 -10.54 16.13 -16.64
C GLU A 66 -10.01 14.69 -16.77
N ASN A 67 -9.02 14.43 -17.64
CA ASN A 67 -8.42 13.11 -17.81
C ASN A 67 -7.14 12.91 -16.97
N SER A 68 -7.07 13.55 -15.80
CA SER A 68 -5.93 13.42 -14.90
C SER A 68 -6.35 13.03 -13.49
N LEU A 69 -5.59 12.14 -12.88
CA LEU A 69 -5.82 11.58 -11.55
C LEU A 69 -4.56 11.68 -10.69
N LEU A 70 -4.68 12.34 -9.53
CA LEU A 70 -3.69 12.23 -8.46
C LEU A 70 -4.11 11.11 -7.50
N VAL A 71 -3.19 10.20 -7.20
CA VAL A 71 -3.37 9.16 -6.17
C VAL A 71 -2.48 9.49 -4.97
N THR A 72 -3.07 9.73 -3.80
CA THR A 72 -2.32 10.07 -2.58
C THR A 72 -2.06 8.84 -1.73
N THR A 73 -0.82 8.57 -1.35
CA THR A 73 -0.47 7.34 -0.62
C THR A 73 -0.40 7.51 0.89
N GLU A 74 -0.13 8.74 1.35
CA GLU A 74 0.08 9.03 2.77
C GLU A 74 -1.19 9.57 3.44
N PRO A 75 -1.45 9.19 4.70
CA PRO A 75 -2.55 9.75 5.48
C PRO A 75 -2.28 11.22 5.85
N SER A 76 -3.33 11.92 6.28
CA SER A 76 -3.26 13.37 6.60
C SER A 76 -2.35 13.71 7.78
N THR A 77 -1.95 12.72 8.58
CA THR A 77 -0.99 12.85 9.68
C THR A 77 0.48 12.82 9.22
N ILE A 78 0.75 12.38 7.99
CA ILE A 78 2.10 12.23 7.43
C ILE A 78 2.37 13.27 6.34
N LYS A 79 1.44 13.46 5.41
CA LYS A 79 1.61 14.39 4.28
C LYS A 79 0.35 15.23 4.09
N VAL A 80 0.54 16.54 3.95
CA VAL A 80 -0.51 17.48 3.54
C VAL A 80 -0.27 17.86 2.09
N TYR A 81 -1.30 17.75 1.26
CA TYR A 81 -1.24 18.11 -0.15
C TYR A 81 -1.84 19.51 -0.36
N GLY A 82 -1.06 20.43 -0.95
CA GLY A 82 -1.51 21.81 -1.18
C GLY A 82 -2.64 21.90 -2.21
N SER A 83 -3.56 22.86 -2.03
CA SER A 83 -4.69 23.09 -2.94
C SER A 83 -4.23 23.48 -4.35
N THR A 84 -3.17 24.29 -4.48
CA THR A 84 -2.57 24.64 -5.79
C THR A 84 -2.01 23.42 -6.51
N TYR A 85 -1.45 22.46 -5.77
CA TYR A 85 -0.93 21.23 -6.36
C TYR A 85 -2.08 20.31 -6.80
N THR A 86 -2.97 19.97 -5.87
CA THR A 86 -4.10 19.07 -6.13
C THR A 86 -5.08 19.62 -7.18
N GLY A 87 -5.25 20.93 -7.26
CA GLY A 87 -6.11 21.59 -8.24
C GLY A 87 -5.64 21.46 -9.69
N GLN A 88 -4.39 21.04 -9.93
CA GLN A 88 -3.89 20.74 -11.28
C GLN A 88 -4.56 19.49 -11.88
N PHE A 89 -5.17 18.64 -11.05
CA PHE A 89 -5.78 17.40 -11.48
C PHE A 89 -7.30 17.52 -11.60
N GLY A 90 -7.88 16.74 -12.51
CA GLY A 90 -9.33 16.59 -12.65
C GLY A 90 -9.92 15.77 -11.51
N HIS A 91 -9.17 14.77 -11.04
CA HIS A 91 -9.57 13.85 -9.99
C HIS A 91 -8.47 13.64 -8.95
N VAL A 92 -8.88 13.33 -7.71
CA VAL A 92 -7.97 12.94 -6.63
C VAL A 92 -8.51 11.70 -5.93
N LEU A 93 -7.82 10.57 -6.05
CA LEU A 93 -8.06 9.35 -5.29
C LEU A 93 -7.29 9.41 -3.97
N THR A 94 -8.00 9.41 -2.86
CA THR A 94 -7.41 9.60 -1.53
C THR A 94 -8.18 8.89 -0.42
N SER A 95 -7.45 8.49 0.63
CA SER A 95 -8.01 8.10 1.92
C SER A 95 -7.93 9.24 2.95
N GLN A 96 -7.44 10.43 2.58
CA GLN A 96 -7.47 11.58 3.47
C GLN A 96 -8.90 12.09 3.64
N PRO A 97 -9.34 12.40 4.87
CA PRO A 97 -10.67 12.93 5.12
C PRO A 97 -10.85 14.29 4.43
N GLU A 98 -12.09 14.66 4.13
CA GLU A 98 -12.40 15.88 3.36
C GLU A 98 -11.82 17.14 4.00
N TRP A 99 -11.79 17.24 5.33
CA TRP A 99 -11.20 18.40 6.01
C TRP A 99 -9.69 18.55 5.74
N ALA A 100 -8.98 17.46 5.43
CA ALA A 100 -7.55 17.47 5.15
C ALA A 100 -7.24 17.66 3.66
N LEU A 101 -8.07 17.09 2.77
CA LEU A 101 -7.91 17.21 1.32
C LEU A 101 -9.27 17.40 0.66
N ARG A 102 -9.60 18.67 0.37
CA ARG A 102 -10.79 19.07 -0.39
C ARG A 102 -10.45 19.14 -1.87
N HIS A 103 -11.26 18.52 -2.71
CA HIS A 103 -11.15 18.61 -4.17
C HIS A 103 -12.53 18.34 -4.82
N PRO A 104 -12.94 19.07 -5.88
CA PRO A 104 -14.24 18.83 -6.52
C PRO A 104 -14.35 17.44 -7.17
N GLY A 105 -13.27 16.92 -7.77
CA GLY A 105 -13.19 15.57 -8.31
C GLY A 105 -12.66 14.54 -7.31
N ARG A 106 -12.97 14.68 -6.02
CA ARG A 106 -12.46 13.80 -4.96
C ARG A 106 -13.10 12.41 -5.03
N ILE A 107 -12.28 11.38 -5.00
CA ILE A 107 -12.66 9.98 -4.89
C ILE A 107 -12.14 9.48 -3.54
N PHE A 108 -13.05 9.25 -2.59
CA PHE A 108 -12.70 8.81 -1.23
C PHE A 108 -12.69 7.28 -1.16
N SER A 109 -11.51 6.68 -1.28
CA SER A 109 -11.34 5.23 -1.33
C SER A 109 -9.88 4.87 -1.01
N GLN A 110 -9.57 3.57 -0.99
CA GLN A 110 -8.21 3.10 -0.78
C GLN A 110 -7.34 3.44 -2.01
N PRO A 111 -6.16 4.06 -1.84
CA PRO A 111 -5.41 4.66 -2.94
C PRO A 111 -4.48 3.66 -3.67
N ALA A 112 -4.96 2.44 -3.93
CA ALA A 112 -4.28 1.37 -4.68
C ALA A 112 -2.81 1.15 -4.23
N LEU A 113 -2.57 1.08 -2.92
CA LEU A 113 -1.23 0.92 -2.37
C LEU A 113 -0.59 -0.41 -2.78
N GLN A 114 0.70 -0.35 -3.12
CA GLN A 114 1.50 -1.53 -3.46
C GLN A 114 1.63 -2.49 -2.27
N TRP A 115 1.61 -3.80 -2.54
CA TRP A 115 2.07 -4.80 -1.57
C TRP A 115 3.60 -4.89 -1.57
N PHE A 116 4.20 -5.39 -0.48
CA PHE A 116 5.65 -5.56 -0.32
C PHE A 116 6.07 -7.02 0.00
N TYR A 117 5.12 -7.94 0.10
CA TYR A 117 5.37 -9.37 0.23
C TYR A 117 6.24 -9.93 -0.91
N GLY A 118 7.40 -10.53 -0.62
CA GLY A 118 8.20 -11.16 -1.67
C GLY A 118 9.13 -10.19 -2.41
N LEU A 119 9.39 -8.99 -1.87
CA LEU A 119 10.21 -7.99 -2.53
C LEU A 119 11.71 -8.25 -2.26
N LYS A 120 12.39 -8.92 -3.21
CA LYS A 120 13.80 -9.33 -3.13
C LYS A 120 14.65 -8.85 -4.32
N GLY A 121 14.40 -7.63 -4.80
CA GLY A 121 15.09 -7.11 -5.98
C GLY A 121 14.76 -7.93 -7.23
N GLU A 122 15.78 -8.47 -7.91
CA GLU A 122 15.62 -9.27 -9.14
C GLU A 122 14.85 -10.57 -8.91
N SER A 123 14.91 -11.15 -7.71
CA SER A 123 14.21 -12.39 -7.34
C SER A 123 12.87 -12.13 -6.65
N SER A 124 12.24 -10.98 -6.92
CA SER A 124 10.97 -10.64 -6.30
C SER A 124 9.86 -11.57 -6.80
N THR A 125 9.07 -12.10 -5.87
CA THR A 125 7.82 -12.81 -6.16
C THR A 125 6.93 -11.89 -7.00
N CYS A 126 6.27 -12.41 -8.04
CA CYS A 126 5.26 -11.68 -8.81
C CYS A 126 3.85 -12.24 -8.60
N PHE A 127 2.87 -11.61 -9.24
CA PHE A 127 1.48 -12.06 -9.28
C PHE A 127 1.34 -13.55 -9.65
N ASP A 128 1.98 -13.97 -10.74
CA ASP A 128 1.88 -15.35 -11.23
C ASP A 128 2.55 -16.34 -10.25
N ASP A 129 3.70 -15.97 -9.68
CA ASP A 129 4.40 -16.80 -8.68
C ASP A 129 3.51 -17.08 -7.46
N LEU A 130 2.71 -16.10 -7.03
CA LEU A 130 1.77 -16.26 -5.91
C LEU A 130 0.61 -17.21 -6.24
N LEU A 131 0.16 -17.23 -7.49
CA LEU A 131 -0.88 -18.15 -7.94
C LEU A 131 -0.36 -19.58 -8.10
N GLU A 132 0.84 -19.74 -8.66
CA GLU A 132 1.44 -21.04 -8.94
C GLU A 132 2.06 -21.69 -7.69
N HIS A 133 2.60 -20.88 -6.79
CA HIS A 133 3.36 -21.32 -5.62
C HIS A 133 2.87 -20.67 -4.32
N PRO A 134 1.61 -20.87 -3.92
CA PRO A 134 1.09 -20.33 -2.68
C PRO A 134 1.89 -20.84 -1.46
N PRO A 135 2.20 -19.98 -0.48
CA PRO A 135 3.03 -20.33 0.68
C PRO A 135 2.25 -21.16 1.72
N THR A 136 2.09 -22.46 1.46
CA THR A 136 1.27 -23.37 2.29
C THR A 136 2.02 -24.02 3.46
N ASP A 137 3.36 -23.98 3.46
CA ASP A 137 4.20 -24.58 4.50
C ASP A 137 4.27 -23.70 5.76
N LYS A 138 3.28 -23.83 6.64
CA LYS A 138 3.19 -23.10 7.91
C LYS A 138 3.89 -23.86 9.04
N ARG A 139 4.95 -23.27 9.57
CA ARG A 139 5.84 -23.88 10.58
C ARG A 139 5.77 -23.21 11.96
N ALA A 140 5.14 -22.04 12.05
CA ALA A 140 4.99 -21.27 13.27
C ALA A 140 3.59 -20.63 13.36
N ASP A 141 3.22 -20.18 14.56
CA ASP A 141 1.86 -19.69 14.80
C ASP A 141 1.70 -18.22 14.40
N ILE A 142 2.37 -17.29 15.07
CA ILE A 142 2.10 -15.86 14.89
C ILE A 142 3.37 -15.01 14.81
N SER A 143 3.36 -14.07 13.89
CA SER A 143 4.41 -13.08 13.70
C SER A 143 3.88 -11.66 13.60
N THR A 144 4.79 -10.68 13.67
CA THR A 144 4.52 -9.29 13.33
C THR A 144 5.77 -8.62 12.80
N VAL A 145 5.61 -7.65 11.90
CA VAL A 145 6.69 -6.76 11.48
C VAL A 145 6.48 -5.39 12.12
N CYS A 146 7.25 -5.09 13.16
CA CYS A 146 7.21 -3.81 13.87
C CYS A 146 8.64 -3.30 14.12
N SER A 147 9.02 -2.24 13.42
CA SER A 147 10.32 -1.57 13.66
C SER A 147 10.35 -0.90 15.05
N SER A 148 11.54 -0.86 15.65
CA SER A 148 11.80 -0.13 16.90
C SER A 148 11.97 1.39 16.73
N LYS A 149 11.89 1.92 15.49
CA LYS A 149 11.98 3.36 15.21
C LYS A 149 10.86 4.11 15.94
N LYS A 150 11.25 4.89 16.95
CA LYS A 150 10.36 5.81 17.67
C LYS A 150 10.19 7.08 16.84
N GLN A 151 9.24 7.09 15.91
CA GLN A 151 8.73 8.36 15.41
C GLN A 151 7.74 8.89 16.46
N ARG A 152 7.91 10.14 16.89
CA ARG A 152 7.08 10.77 17.94
C ARG A 152 5.62 10.99 17.53
N HIS A 153 5.22 10.60 16.31
CA HIS A 153 3.84 10.56 15.88
C HIS A 153 3.08 9.45 16.63
N THR A 154 1.87 9.79 17.06
CA THR A 154 1.16 9.18 18.21
C THR A 154 0.89 7.68 18.07
N LEU A 155 0.62 7.17 16.87
CA LEU A 155 0.29 5.74 16.65
C LEU A 155 1.51 4.80 16.61
N HIS A 156 2.71 5.28 16.25
CA HIS A 156 3.90 4.42 16.25
C HIS A 156 4.29 3.96 17.66
N ASN A 157 4.22 4.87 18.62
CA ASN A 157 4.50 4.55 20.03
C ASN A 157 3.45 3.58 20.58
N ARG A 158 2.18 3.77 20.22
CA ARG A 158 1.09 2.88 20.63
C ARG A 158 1.24 1.48 20.04
N ARG A 159 1.57 1.36 18.74
CA ARG A 159 1.87 0.07 18.11
C ARG A 159 2.97 -0.66 18.86
N LEU A 160 4.09 0.02 19.12
CA LEU A 160 5.21 -0.60 19.84
C LEU A 160 4.82 -1.04 21.26
N ALA A 161 4.05 -0.22 21.98
CA ALA A 161 3.56 -0.55 23.32
C ALA A 161 2.64 -1.77 23.29
N PHE A 162 1.68 -1.79 22.36
CA PHE A 162 0.75 -2.89 22.14
C PHE A 162 1.50 -4.19 21.80
N THR A 163 2.41 -4.17 20.83
CA THR A 163 3.21 -5.34 20.44
C THR A 163 4.04 -5.87 21.61
N LYS A 164 4.61 -5.00 22.45
CA LYS A 164 5.35 -5.42 23.66
C LYS A 164 4.44 -6.06 24.70
N ALA A 165 3.29 -5.45 24.97
CA ALA A 165 2.31 -5.97 25.91
C ALA A 165 1.73 -7.32 25.45
N LEU A 166 1.51 -7.48 24.14
CA LEU A 166 1.07 -8.74 23.55
C LEU A 166 2.16 -9.81 23.64
N LYS A 167 3.42 -9.49 23.35
CA LYS A 167 4.55 -10.43 23.47
C LYS A 167 4.73 -10.98 24.89
N GLN A 168 4.44 -10.18 25.91
CA GLN A 168 4.47 -10.65 27.31
C GLN A 168 3.38 -11.70 27.59
N ARG A 169 2.20 -11.55 26.98
CA ARG A 169 1.06 -12.46 27.12
C ARG A 169 1.13 -13.65 26.16
N LEU A 170 1.80 -13.47 25.03
CA LEU A 170 1.96 -14.45 23.95
C LEU A 170 3.47 -14.63 23.66
N PRO A 171 4.20 -15.39 24.51
CA PRO A 171 5.65 -15.49 24.40
C PRO A 171 6.16 -16.07 23.08
N HIS A 172 5.33 -16.79 22.33
CA HIS A 172 5.67 -17.34 21.01
C HIS A 172 5.42 -16.37 19.85
N LEU A 173 4.90 -15.15 20.08
CA LEU A 173 4.79 -14.12 19.04
C LEU A 173 6.17 -13.72 18.52
N GLU A 174 6.46 -13.98 17.26
CA GLU A 174 7.74 -13.59 16.66
C GLU A 174 7.69 -12.15 16.15
N ILE A 175 8.63 -11.32 16.59
CA ILE A 175 8.70 -9.91 16.21
C ILE A 175 9.89 -9.70 15.29
N PHE A 176 9.60 -9.27 14.07
CA PHE A 176 10.56 -8.88 13.06
C PHE A 176 10.54 -7.37 12.84
N GLY A 177 11.56 -6.86 12.19
CA GLY A 177 11.67 -5.45 11.82
C GLY A 177 12.98 -4.81 12.27
N GLN A 178 13.25 -3.64 11.70
CA GLN A 178 14.47 -2.89 11.96
C GLN A 178 14.62 -2.56 13.44
N GLY A 179 15.77 -2.93 14.01
CA GLY A 179 16.11 -2.77 15.43
C GLY A 179 15.44 -3.76 16.39
N VAL A 180 14.84 -4.85 15.87
CA VAL A 180 14.42 -6.03 16.66
C VAL A 180 15.04 -7.29 16.06
N ARG A 181 14.56 -7.71 14.89
CA ARG A 181 15.11 -8.79 14.06
C ARG A 181 14.94 -8.37 12.60
N PRO A 182 15.96 -7.77 11.98
CA PRO A 182 15.90 -7.34 10.58
C PRO A 182 15.59 -8.51 9.66
N ILE A 183 14.81 -8.23 8.61
CA ILE A 183 14.49 -9.15 7.51
C ILE A 183 14.80 -8.45 6.20
N ALA A 184 15.23 -9.19 5.19
CA ALA A 184 15.44 -8.62 3.86
C ALA A 184 14.09 -8.46 3.14
N ASP A 185 13.16 -9.39 3.38
CA ASP A 185 11.84 -9.42 2.77
C ASP A 185 10.75 -9.75 3.80
N ARG A 186 9.58 -9.12 3.63
CA ARG A 186 8.38 -9.35 4.44
C ARG A 186 7.90 -10.79 4.39
N ALA A 187 8.10 -11.50 3.26
CA ALA A 187 7.70 -12.90 3.15
C ALA A 187 8.38 -13.80 4.20
N GLU A 188 9.60 -13.48 4.63
CA GLU A 188 10.31 -14.24 5.68
C GLU A 188 9.57 -14.21 7.03
N ALA A 189 8.87 -13.11 7.31
CA ALA A 189 8.10 -12.93 8.52
C ALA A 189 6.64 -13.37 8.38
N ILE A 190 6.17 -13.78 7.20
CA ILE A 190 4.75 -14.06 6.95
C ILE A 190 4.55 -15.49 6.44
N ALA A 191 5.28 -15.91 5.41
CA ALA A 191 5.07 -17.20 4.75
C ALA A 191 5.10 -18.40 5.72
N PRO A 192 6.03 -18.48 6.70
CA PRO A 192 6.06 -19.61 7.63
C PRO A 192 5.00 -19.57 8.73
N PHE A 193 4.20 -18.51 8.84
CA PHE A 193 3.30 -18.26 9.98
C PHE A 193 1.83 -18.46 9.59
N ARG A 194 1.04 -19.02 10.51
CA ARG A 194 -0.42 -19.18 10.33
C ARG A 194 -1.17 -17.85 10.51
N TYR A 195 -0.66 -16.99 11.38
CA TYR A 195 -1.25 -15.74 11.78
C TYR A 195 -0.25 -14.59 11.65
N HIS A 196 -0.76 -13.40 11.36
CA HIS A 196 0.06 -12.19 11.34
C HIS A 196 -0.62 -11.04 12.08
N LEU A 197 0.07 -10.41 13.02
CA LEU A 197 -0.41 -9.17 13.64
C LEU A 197 -0.05 -7.98 12.75
N ALA A 198 -1.06 -7.42 12.10
CA ALA A 198 -0.98 -6.32 11.16
C ALA A 198 -1.51 -5.03 11.81
N ILE A 199 -0.61 -4.09 12.13
CA ILE A 199 -0.97 -2.82 12.78
C ILE A 199 -0.52 -1.64 11.94
N GLU A 200 -1.50 -0.89 11.45
CA GLU A 200 -1.28 0.33 10.70
C GLU A 200 -0.65 1.45 11.51
N ASN A 201 -0.01 2.35 10.78
CA ASN A 201 0.53 3.58 11.34
C ASN A 201 -0.55 4.65 11.57
N PHE A 202 -1.71 4.47 10.95
CA PHE A 202 -2.83 5.40 10.95
C PHE A 202 -4.15 4.60 11.00
N ILE A 203 -5.10 5.09 11.78
CA ILE A 203 -6.47 4.54 11.82
C ILE A 203 -7.37 5.55 11.12
N GLY A 204 -8.01 5.14 10.03
CA GLY A 204 -8.91 5.98 9.27
C GLY A 204 -9.62 5.23 8.16
N LEU A 205 -10.79 5.75 7.77
CA LEU A 205 -11.61 5.13 6.73
C LEU A 205 -10.84 5.03 5.41
N HIS A 206 -11.02 3.90 4.73
CA HIS A 206 -10.37 3.56 3.47
C HIS A 206 -8.83 3.54 3.49
N HIS A 207 -8.19 3.61 4.68
CA HIS A 207 -6.73 3.62 4.80
C HIS A 207 -6.19 2.27 5.30
N TRP A 208 -6.12 1.30 4.40
CA TRP A 208 -5.36 0.06 4.61
C TRP A 208 -4.19 -0.02 3.62
N THR A 209 -3.08 -0.61 4.07
CA THR A 209 -1.79 -0.62 3.37
C THR A 209 -1.29 -2.04 3.11
N GLU A 210 -0.01 -2.16 2.74
CA GLU A 210 0.68 -3.44 2.61
C GLU A 210 0.60 -4.28 3.89
N LYS A 211 0.44 -3.64 5.07
CA LYS A 211 0.36 -4.38 6.34
C LYS A 211 -0.84 -5.31 6.40
N LEU A 212 -1.93 -4.97 5.71
CA LEU A 212 -3.09 -5.85 5.57
C LEU A 212 -2.97 -6.76 4.33
N ALA A 213 -2.47 -6.24 3.21
CA ALA A 213 -2.35 -7.03 1.98
C ALA A 213 -1.33 -8.17 2.10
N ASP A 214 -0.14 -7.91 2.65
CA ASP A 214 0.97 -8.87 2.68
C ASP A 214 0.62 -10.17 3.43
N PRO A 215 -0.10 -10.15 4.58
CA PRO A 215 -0.61 -11.38 5.20
C PRO A 215 -1.50 -12.22 4.29
N PHE A 216 -2.39 -11.61 3.51
CA PHE A 216 -3.23 -12.34 2.56
C PHE A 216 -2.42 -13.03 1.48
N LEU A 217 -1.44 -12.34 0.90
CA LEU A 217 -0.52 -12.91 -0.11
C LEU A 217 0.34 -14.01 0.49
N GLY A 218 0.68 -13.87 1.76
CA GLY A 218 1.38 -14.86 2.55
C GLY A 218 0.51 -16.00 3.09
N LEU A 219 -0.79 -16.07 2.77
CA LEU A 219 -1.76 -17.03 3.33
C LEU A 219 -1.70 -17.13 4.86
N ALA A 220 -1.52 -16.00 5.54
CA ALA A 220 -1.57 -15.88 6.99
C ALA A 220 -2.80 -15.09 7.39
N LEU A 221 -3.57 -15.59 8.37
CA LEU A 221 -4.76 -14.89 8.86
C LEU A 221 -4.33 -13.63 9.63
N PRO A 222 -4.75 -12.42 9.19
CA PRO A 222 -4.35 -11.19 9.86
C PRO A 222 -5.22 -10.90 11.09
N PHE A 223 -4.54 -10.62 12.21
CA PHE A 223 -5.10 -9.87 13.34
C PHE A 223 -4.83 -8.38 13.10
N TYR A 224 -5.86 -7.58 12.85
CA TYR A 224 -5.74 -6.29 12.17
C TYR A 224 -6.17 -5.08 13.01
N ILE A 225 -5.36 -4.02 12.96
CA ILE A 225 -5.66 -2.69 13.52
C ILE A 225 -5.34 -1.64 12.46
N GLY A 226 -6.32 -0.87 11.98
CA GLY A 226 -6.08 0.15 10.97
C GLY A 226 -7.33 0.77 10.36
N CYS A 227 -7.75 0.29 9.21
CA CYS A 227 -8.90 0.77 8.46
C CYS A 227 -10.22 0.31 9.11
N PRO A 228 -11.04 1.21 9.69
CA PRO A 228 -12.27 0.82 10.36
C PRO A 228 -13.26 0.14 9.43
N ASN A 229 -13.30 0.50 8.14
CA ASN A 229 -14.19 -0.10 7.15
C ASN A 229 -13.46 -1.05 6.19
N ALA A 230 -12.49 -1.82 6.69
CA ALA A 230 -11.75 -2.79 5.86
C ALA A 230 -12.68 -3.85 5.21
N TRP A 231 -13.84 -4.13 5.81
CA TRP A 231 -14.86 -5.02 5.25
C TRP A 231 -15.52 -4.52 3.96
N ASP A 232 -15.36 -3.24 3.61
CA ASP A 232 -15.81 -2.73 2.30
C ASP A 232 -14.93 -3.27 1.15
N TYR A 233 -13.73 -3.80 1.47
CA TYR A 233 -12.74 -4.28 0.51
C TYR A 233 -12.48 -5.78 0.59
N PHE A 234 -12.69 -6.38 1.77
CA PHE A 234 -12.38 -7.78 2.03
C PHE A 234 -13.57 -8.46 2.72
N PRO A 235 -13.78 -9.78 2.51
CA PRO A 235 -14.79 -10.52 3.26
C PRO A 235 -14.61 -10.35 4.77
N GLN A 236 -15.70 -10.21 5.51
CA GLN A 236 -15.65 -9.95 6.96
C GLN A 236 -14.83 -11.01 7.72
N GLU A 237 -14.88 -12.27 7.29
CA GLU A 237 -14.19 -13.38 7.93
C GLU A 237 -12.75 -13.58 7.48
N SER A 238 -12.23 -12.71 6.60
CA SER A 238 -10.85 -12.83 6.13
C SER A 238 -9.85 -12.25 7.13
N PHE A 239 -10.27 -11.47 8.13
CA PHE A 239 -9.38 -10.89 9.13
C PHE A 239 -10.06 -10.77 10.49
N ILE A 240 -9.27 -10.73 11.57
CA ILE A 240 -9.78 -10.54 12.94
C ILE A 240 -9.44 -9.10 13.37
N PRO A 241 -10.42 -8.19 13.48
CA PRO A 241 -10.16 -6.83 13.95
C PRO A 241 -9.77 -6.84 15.43
N LEU A 242 -8.82 -5.99 15.80
CA LEU A 242 -8.41 -5.74 17.17
C LEU A 242 -8.57 -4.24 17.50
N ASP A 243 -8.72 -3.93 18.77
CA ASP A 243 -8.61 -2.56 19.28
C ASP A 243 -7.23 -2.34 19.90
N ILE A 244 -6.58 -1.23 19.56
CA ILE A 244 -5.28 -0.84 20.14
C ILE A 244 -5.42 -0.19 21.52
N ASN A 245 -6.64 -0.03 22.03
CA ASN A 245 -6.95 0.49 23.36
C ASN A 245 -7.33 -0.59 24.38
N ASP A 246 -7.62 -1.81 23.92
CA ASP A 246 -7.93 -2.99 24.74
C ASP A 246 -6.63 -3.75 25.10
#